data_AF-A0A091FSI1-F1
#
_entry.id   AF-A0A091FSI1-F1
#
_cell.length_a   1.000
_cell.length_b   1.000
_cell.length_c   1.000
_cell.angle_alpha   90.00
_cell.angle_beta   90.00
_cell.angle_gamma   90.00
#
_symmetry.space_group_name_H-M   'P 1'
#
loop_
_entity.id
_entity.type
_entity.pdbx_description
1 polymer ?
#
loop_
_entity_poly.entity_id
_entity_poly.type
_entity_poly.pdbx_seq_one_letter_code
_entity_poly.pdbx_strand_id
1 'polypeptide(L)'
;LQAIMQGEDVCNPVLQVINTRAIATGTGPPRYRVLMSDGVNTLSSFMLATQLNSLVEQERLSARCICQVNRFIVNSLKDGRRVVILMDVNVMQTADQVGGTIGNPQPYNEGQGQQRSAAPAGNPAASKPQQQNGNLSGAGPAAPKYHAPSNQFGKASAPSALKTPGGSQAKVVPIASLNPYQSKWTICARVTQKGQIRTWSNSRGEGKLFSIELVDESGEIRATAFNDQADKFFPLIELNKVYYFTKGNLKTANKQYTAVKNDYEITFTNETSVVPCDDAQHLPSVQFDFVSISDLENTPKDSIVDVIGICKSYEDVTKITVKANNREVSKRNVHLMDTSGKLVTVTLWGNEAEQFDGSRQPVIAIKGARVSDFGGRSLSVLSSSTVVINPDSPEAFKLRGWYEFDSEGQLLECASISDVRGGPAAGANTNWKTLFEAKSENLGQGDKADYFSCVGTIVHLRKENCMYQACPSQDCNKKVIDQQNGLYRCEKCDREFPNFKYRLLLLVTIADCLEYQWVTCFQDSAEFILGQNAAFLGELKEKNEQAFEEVFQNANFNTYEFRIRVKLETYNDESRIKATAMDVKPVNYREYSKRLIANIRRNAQLG
;
A
#
# COMPACT_ATOMS: atom_id res chain seq x y z
N LEU A 1 3.16 -5.84 26.90
CA LEU A 1 1.81 -6.26 26.42
C LEU A 1 1.49 -5.84 24.99
N GLN A 2 1.90 -4.65 24.54
CA GLN A 2 1.65 -4.15 23.18
C GLN A 2 2.21 -5.06 22.07
N ALA A 3 3.47 -5.48 22.16
CA ALA A 3 4.10 -6.41 21.20
C ALA A 3 3.34 -7.75 21.10
N ILE A 4 2.95 -8.33 22.25
CA ILE A 4 2.10 -9.55 22.31
C ILE A 4 0.77 -9.33 21.59
N MET A 5 0.16 -8.16 21.74
CA MET A 5 -1.08 -7.83 21.03
C MET A 5 -0.83 -7.67 19.55
N GLN A 6 0.24 -7.00 19.13
CA GLN A 6 0.60 -6.82 17.72
C GLN A 6 0.97 -8.12 16.99
N GLY A 7 1.10 -9.25 17.69
CA GLY A 7 1.44 -10.56 17.13
C GLY A 7 2.94 -10.73 16.92
N GLU A 8 3.75 -9.92 17.59
CA GLU A 8 5.21 -10.05 17.61
C GLU A 8 5.63 -11.20 18.56
N ASP A 9 6.69 -11.91 18.20
CA ASP A 9 7.28 -12.95 19.04
C ASP A 9 8.03 -12.32 20.22
N VAL A 10 7.36 -12.28 21.39
CA VAL A 10 7.97 -11.83 22.64
C VAL A 10 8.55 -13.03 23.38
N CYS A 11 9.87 -13.08 23.51
CA CYS A 11 10.55 -14.16 24.23
C CYS A 11 10.35 -14.02 25.75
N ASN A 12 9.77 -15.05 26.38
CA ASN A 12 9.62 -15.22 27.82
C ASN A 12 9.14 -13.98 28.63
N PRO A 13 8.00 -13.34 28.28
CA PRO A 13 7.56 -12.14 28.97
C PRO A 13 7.19 -12.42 30.43
N VAL A 14 7.66 -11.55 31.32
CA VAL A 14 7.34 -11.58 32.75
C VAL A 14 6.19 -10.62 33.03
N LEU A 15 5.09 -11.14 33.57
CA LEU A 15 3.85 -10.40 33.81
C LEU A 15 3.35 -10.65 35.23
N GLN A 16 2.71 -9.64 35.82
CA GLN A 16 1.99 -9.80 37.08
C GLN A 16 0.53 -10.20 36.81
N VAL A 17 0.05 -11.25 37.46
CA VAL A 17 -1.37 -11.59 37.48
C VAL A 17 -2.09 -10.59 38.38
N ILE A 18 -3.07 -9.87 37.85
CA ILE A 18 -3.88 -8.92 38.63
C ILE A 18 -5.15 -9.58 39.14
N ASN A 19 -5.80 -10.39 38.30
CA ASN A 19 -7.03 -11.09 38.66
C ASN A 19 -7.23 -12.33 37.77
N THR A 20 -7.84 -13.38 38.31
CA THR A 20 -8.19 -14.61 37.60
C THR A 20 -9.68 -14.87 37.79
N ARG A 21 -10.43 -14.99 36.68
CA ARG A 21 -11.88 -15.21 36.71
C ARG A 21 -12.23 -16.51 35.99
N ALA A 22 -12.93 -17.41 36.68
CA ALA A 22 -13.51 -18.60 36.07
C ALA A 22 -14.68 -18.23 35.13
N ILE A 23 -14.71 -18.86 33.97
CA ILE A 23 -15.80 -18.78 32.99
C ILE A 23 -16.51 -20.12 33.02
N ALA A 24 -17.80 -20.11 33.39
CA ALA A 24 -18.62 -21.31 33.45
C ALA A 24 -18.83 -21.89 32.04
N THR A 25 -18.39 -23.12 31.83
CA THR A 25 -18.64 -23.92 30.62
C THR A 25 -19.52 -25.09 31.02
N GLY A 26 -20.77 -25.13 30.53
CA GLY A 26 -21.84 -26.01 31.05
C GLY A 26 -21.46 -27.45 31.40
N THR A 27 -20.74 -28.17 30.54
CA THR A 27 -20.38 -29.60 30.74
C THR A 27 -18.89 -29.92 30.56
N GLY A 28 -18.02 -28.91 30.53
CA GLY A 28 -16.57 -29.08 30.26
C GLY A 28 -15.69 -28.52 31.38
N PRO A 29 -14.37 -28.84 31.39
CA PRO A 29 -13.45 -28.34 32.41
C PRO A 29 -13.44 -26.80 32.44
N PRO A 30 -13.33 -26.18 33.63
CA PRO A 30 -13.46 -24.74 33.80
C PRO A 30 -12.41 -24.00 32.96
N ARG A 31 -12.81 -22.88 32.34
CA ARG A 31 -11.87 -22.02 31.62
C ARG A 31 -11.57 -20.78 32.45
N TYR A 32 -10.30 -20.44 32.60
CA TYR A 32 -9.90 -19.26 33.36
C TYR A 32 -9.48 -18.13 32.42
N ARG A 33 -10.06 -16.95 32.63
CA ARG A 33 -9.58 -15.69 32.06
C ARG A 33 -8.67 -15.01 33.07
N VAL A 34 -7.51 -14.56 32.61
CA VAL A 34 -6.51 -13.91 33.45
C VAL A 34 -6.33 -12.46 33.01
N LEU A 35 -6.38 -11.54 33.97
CA LEU A 35 -5.98 -10.15 33.80
C LEU A 35 -4.51 -10.05 34.19
N MET A 36 -3.65 -9.68 33.23
CA MET A 36 -2.21 -9.58 33.46
C MET A 36 -1.71 -8.15 33.23
N SER A 37 -0.63 -7.79 33.90
CA SER A 37 0.00 -6.47 33.89
C SER A 37 1.49 -6.58 33.57
N ASP A 38 2.01 -5.67 32.75
CA ASP A 38 3.46 -5.45 32.56
C ASP A 38 4.02 -4.32 33.45
N GLY A 39 3.23 -3.84 34.42
CA GLY A 39 3.57 -2.74 35.32
C GLY A 39 3.22 -1.35 34.77
N VAL A 40 2.91 -1.24 33.48
CA VAL A 40 2.47 0.00 32.82
C VAL A 40 1.05 -0.13 32.26
N ASN A 41 0.71 -1.31 31.71
CA ASN A 41 -0.58 -1.60 31.12
C ASN A 41 -1.18 -2.88 31.72
N THR A 42 -2.50 -2.97 31.75
CA THR A 42 -3.24 -4.20 32.07
C THR A 42 -4.01 -4.71 30.85
N LEU A 43 -4.09 -6.02 30.68
CA LEU A 43 -4.82 -6.65 29.58
C LEU A 43 -5.63 -7.86 30.06
N SER A 44 -6.93 -7.87 29.74
CA SER A 44 -7.88 -8.91 30.16
C SER A 44 -8.08 -10.05 29.15
N SER A 45 -7.33 -10.02 28.03
CA SER A 45 -7.48 -10.95 26.90
C SER A 45 -6.72 -12.26 27.07
N PHE A 46 -6.12 -12.54 28.23
CA PHE A 46 -5.44 -13.80 28.47
C PHE A 46 -6.42 -14.90 28.90
N MET A 47 -6.25 -16.07 28.30
CA MET A 47 -6.98 -17.30 28.60
C MET A 47 -5.98 -18.38 28.97
N LEU A 48 -6.24 -19.08 30.06
CA LEU A 48 -5.39 -20.19 30.49
C LEU A 48 -5.76 -21.47 29.72
N ALA A 49 -4.75 -22.18 29.19
CA ALA A 49 -4.98 -23.52 28.65
C ALA A 49 -5.41 -24.48 29.77
N THR A 50 -6.31 -25.43 29.46
CA THR A 50 -6.92 -26.33 30.46
C THR A 50 -5.90 -27.17 31.23
N GLN A 51 -4.76 -27.49 30.61
CA GLN A 51 -3.65 -28.20 31.24
C GLN A 51 -2.99 -27.44 32.41
N LEU A 52 -3.15 -26.11 32.46
CA LEU A 52 -2.61 -25.25 33.50
C LEU A 52 -3.63 -24.93 34.60
N ASN A 53 -4.86 -25.45 34.53
CA ASN A 53 -5.92 -25.18 35.52
C ASN A 53 -5.52 -25.54 36.94
N SER A 54 -4.73 -26.61 37.11
CA SER A 54 -4.20 -27.04 38.41
C SER A 54 -3.39 -25.95 39.12
N LEU A 55 -2.76 -25.02 38.38
CA LEU A 55 -2.03 -23.89 38.96
C LEU A 55 -2.97 -22.88 39.63
N VAL A 56 -4.20 -22.74 39.14
CA VAL A 56 -5.22 -21.87 39.76
C VAL A 56 -5.90 -22.61 40.91
N GLU A 57 -6.22 -23.89 40.73
CA GLU A 57 -6.86 -24.73 41.76
C GLU A 57 -5.97 -24.94 42.99
N GLN A 58 -4.63 -24.99 42.80
CA GLN A 58 -3.64 -25.09 43.88
C GLN A 58 -3.18 -23.71 44.39
N GLU A 59 -3.87 -22.62 44.02
CA GLU A 59 -3.58 -21.23 44.42
C GLU A 59 -2.16 -20.72 44.08
N ARG A 60 -1.43 -21.42 43.20
CA ARG A 60 -0.09 -21.03 42.76
C ARG A 60 -0.11 -19.86 41.78
N LEU A 61 -1.14 -19.76 40.95
CA LEU A 61 -1.40 -18.64 40.03
C LEU A 61 -2.47 -17.69 40.60
N SER A 62 -2.27 -17.25 41.85
CA SER A 62 -3.16 -16.34 42.57
C SER A 62 -2.99 -14.88 42.13
N ALA A 63 -4.00 -14.05 42.41
CA ALA A 63 -3.91 -12.62 42.14
C ALA A 63 -2.69 -12.02 42.86
N ARG A 64 -1.94 -11.18 42.14
CA ARG A 64 -0.69 -10.50 42.52
C ARG A 64 0.60 -11.31 42.38
N CYS A 65 0.55 -12.58 41.98
CA CYS A 65 1.77 -13.33 41.65
C CYS A 65 2.45 -12.80 40.37
N ILE A 66 3.75 -13.03 40.25
CA ILE A 66 4.54 -12.73 39.04
C ILE A 66 4.87 -14.03 38.34
N CYS A 67 4.57 -14.09 37.05
CA CYS A 67 4.81 -15.27 36.24
C CYS A 67 5.53 -14.92 34.93
N GLN A 68 6.44 -15.78 34.53
CA GLN A 68 7.06 -15.79 33.22
C GLN A 68 6.22 -16.67 32.28
N VAL A 69 5.84 -16.13 31.14
CA VAL A 69 5.12 -16.89 30.12
C VAL A 69 6.14 -17.48 29.15
N ASN A 70 6.34 -18.80 29.20
CA ASN A 70 7.31 -19.46 28.31
C ASN A 70 6.72 -19.74 26.93
N ARG A 71 5.40 -19.98 26.86
CA ARG A 71 4.71 -20.28 25.60
C ARG A 71 3.28 -19.78 25.61
N PHE A 72 2.92 -19.04 24.56
CA PHE A 72 1.56 -18.55 24.33
C PHE A 72 1.21 -18.58 22.83
N ILE A 73 -0.09 -18.52 22.52
CA ILE A 73 -0.61 -18.37 21.15
C ILE A 73 -1.58 -17.20 21.12
N VAL A 74 -1.54 -16.37 20.08
CA VAL A 74 -2.49 -15.27 19.88
C VAL A 74 -3.49 -15.67 18.79
N ASN A 75 -4.77 -15.73 19.16
CA ASN A 75 -5.85 -16.01 18.23
C ASN A 75 -6.69 -14.75 17.99
N SER A 76 -7.01 -14.50 16.72
CA SER A 76 -7.93 -13.44 16.31
C SER A 76 -9.36 -13.98 16.19
N LEU A 77 -10.30 -13.39 16.91
CA LEU A 77 -11.73 -13.71 16.81
C LEU A 77 -12.36 -13.01 15.60
N LYS A 78 -13.54 -13.50 15.17
CA LYS A 78 -14.27 -12.97 14.00
C LYS A 78 -14.69 -11.50 14.13
N ASP A 79 -14.74 -10.97 15.34
CA ASP A 79 -15.08 -9.58 15.65
C ASP A 79 -13.85 -8.65 15.78
N GLY A 80 -12.66 -9.15 15.42
CA GLY A 80 -11.41 -8.40 15.45
C GLY A 80 -10.70 -8.39 16.81
N ARG A 81 -11.32 -8.93 17.87
CA ARG A 81 -10.67 -9.02 19.20
C ARG A 81 -9.63 -10.13 19.21
N ARG A 82 -8.46 -9.84 19.80
CA ARG A 82 -7.39 -10.81 20.02
C ARG A 82 -7.46 -11.44 21.40
N VAL A 83 -7.26 -12.74 21.46
CA VAL A 83 -7.21 -13.53 22.70
C VAL A 83 -5.86 -14.25 22.76
N VAL A 84 -5.18 -14.14 23.90
CA VAL A 84 -3.90 -14.80 24.13
C VAL A 84 -4.13 -16.05 24.96
N ILE A 85 -3.77 -17.21 24.43
CA ILE A 85 -3.88 -18.48 25.12
C ILE A 85 -2.51 -18.82 25.72
N LEU A 86 -2.43 -18.87 27.04
CA LEU A 86 -1.23 -19.22 27.80
C LEU A 86 -1.10 -20.74 27.82
N MET A 87 -0.03 -21.28 27.23
CA MET A 87 0.21 -22.72 27.14
C MET A 87 1.21 -23.22 28.18
N ASP A 88 2.21 -22.39 28.51
CA ASP A 88 3.20 -22.68 29.54
C ASP A 88 3.56 -21.39 30.30
N VAL A 89 3.49 -21.47 31.62
CA VAL A 89 3.68 -20.36 32.56
C VAL A 89 4.45 -20.85 33.77
N ASN A 90 5.54 -20.16 34.11
CA ASN A 90 6.34 -20.40 35.30
C ASN A 90 6.10 -19.30 36.34
N VAL A 91 5.61 -19.66 37.53
CA VAL A 91 5.38 -18.69 38.62
C VAL A 91 6.72 -18.39 39.31
N MET A 92 7.21 -17.16 39.15
CA MET A 92 8.50 -16.72 39.68
C MET A 92 8.41 -16.25 41.13
N GLN A 93 7.34 -15.53 41.47
CA GLN A 93 7.08 -15.04 42.83
C GLN A 93 5.60 -15.20 43.16
N THR A 94 5.31 -15.76 44.33
CA THR A 94 3.93 -15.94 44.82
C THR A 94 3.35 -14.61 45.33
N ALA A 95 2.02 -14.52 45.44
CA ALA A 95 1.34 -13.29 45.84
C ALA A 95 1.84 -12.71 47.19
N ASP A 96 2.23 -13.59 48.13
CA ASP A 96 2.74 -13.20 49.45
C ASP A 96 4.10 -12.49 49.38
N GLN A 97 4.90 -12.78 48.35
CA GLN A 97 6.25 -12.23 48.19
C GLN A 97 6.25 -10.86 47.49
N VAL A 98 5.23 -10.56 46.68
CA VAL A 98 5.20 -9.37 45.81
C VAL A 98 4.65 -8.14 46.56
N GLY A 99 3.84 -8.33 47.61
CA GLY A 99 3.40 -7.26 48.51
C GLY A 99 2.40 -6.24 47.93
N GLY A 100 2.06 -6.30 46.64
CA GLY A 100 1.09 -5.41 46.01
C GLY A 100 1.10 -5.42 44.47
N THR A 101 0.28 -4.55 43.86
CA THR A 101 0.33 -4.32 42.41
C THR A 101 1.59 -3.53 42.05
N ILE A 102 2.36 -4.00 41.06
CA ILE A 102 3.56 -3.34 40.59
C ILE A 102 3.18 -2.23 39.61
N GLY A 103 3.67 -1.02 39.87
CA GLY A 103 3.43 0.18 39.05
C GLY A 103 2.02 0.76 39.19
N ASN A 104 1.59 1.56 38.21
CA ASN A 104 0.23 2.10 38.12
C ASN A 104 -0.41 1.74 36.78
N PRO A 105 -0.70 0.43 36.56
CA PRO A 105 -0.98 -0.04 35.22
C PRO A 105 -2.38 0.36 34.75
N GLN A 106 -2.47 0.94 33.56
CA GLN A 106 -3.74 1.38 32.96
C GLN A 106 -4.30 0.33 31.98
N PRO A 107 -5.62 0.21 31.79
CA PRO A 107 -6.18 -0.71 30.79
C PRO A 107 -5.62 -0.44 29.39
N TYR A 108 -5.07 -1.48 28.76
CA TYR A 108 -4.56 -1.39 27.40
C TYR A 108 -5.72 -1.25 26.41
N ASN A 109 -5.84 -0.06 25.81
CA ASN A 109 -6.78 0.21 24.73
C ASN A 109 -6.03 0.11 23.39
N GLU A 110 -6.40 -0.88 22.55
CA GLU A 110 -5.93 -0.96 21.17
C GLU A 110 -6.44 0.29 20.41
N GLY A 111 -5.59 1.32 20.29
CA GLY A 111 -5.93 2.54 19.54
C GLY A 111 -5.32 3.86 20.03
N GLN A 112 -4.51 3.90 21.10
CA GLN A 112 -3.80 5.12 21.52
C GLN A 112 -2.34 4.81 21.88
N GLY A 113 -1.42 5.09 20.96
CA GLY A 113 0.00 5.24 21.29
C GLY A 113 0.21 6.58 21.98
N GLN A 114 0.38 6.59 23.30
CA GLN A 114 0.74 7.78 24.05
C GLN A 114 2.24 8.05 23.96
N GLN A 115 2.57 9.22 23.39
CA GLN A 115 3.80 9.95 23.67
C GLN A 115 3.98 10.11 25.19
N ARG A 116 5.11 9.63 25.72
CA ARG A 116 5.63 10.08 27.01
C ARG A 116 6.47 11.32 26.78
N SER A 117 5.96 12.49 27.14
CA SER A 117 6.77 13.68 27.39
C SER A 117 6.88 13.87 28.91
N ALA A 118 8.14 13.92 29.37
CA ALA A 118 8.51 14.14 30.76
C ALA A 118 8.71 15.64 31.04
N ALA A 119 8.28 16.08 32.24
CA ALA A 119 8.83 17.11 33.13
C ALA A 119 7.71 17.93 33.83
N PRO A 120 8.00 18.65 34.94
CA PRO A 120 8.67 18.24 36.17
C PRO A 120 7.78 18.51 37.42
N ALA A 121 8.35 18.22 38.59
CA ALA A 121 7.74 18.17 39.92
C ALA A 121 6.93 19.41 40.36
N GLY A 122 5.86 19.14 41.11
CA GLY A 122 5.11 20.11 41.91
C GLY A 122 3.99 19.43 42.72
N ASN A 123 4.30 19.01 43.95
CA ASN A 123 3.30 18.81 45.01
C ASN A 123 2.80 20.20 45.49
N PRO A 124 1.60 20.38 46.08
CA PRO A 124 1.07 19.47 47.12
C PRO A 124 -0.47 19.28 47.25
N ALA A 125 -0.79 18.21 47.98
CA ALA A 125 -1.82 18.04 49.02
C ALA A 125 -3.32 18.21 48.72
N ALA A 126 -4.04 17.16 49.12
CA ALA A 126 -5.48 17.11 49.32
C ALA A 126 -5.91 17.69 50.68
N SER A 127 -7.09 18.31 50.72
CA SER A 127 -8.02 18.20 51.86
C SER A 127 -9.45 18.52 51.41
N LYS A 128 -10.40 17.68 51.83
CA LYS A 128 -11.86 17.88 51.72
C LYS A 128 -12.36 18.75 52.92
N PRO A 129 -13.67 18.85 53.22
CA PRO A 129 -14.61 19.82 52.67
C PRO A 129 -15.29 20.65 53.80
N GLN A 130 -15.80 21.85 53.53
CA GLN A 130 -16.80 22.43 54.45
C GLN A 130 -17.77 23.40 53.79
N GLN A 131 -19.01 23.27 54.25
CA GLN A 131 -20.23 23.95 53.86
C GLN A 131 -20.25 25.43 54.29
N GLN A 132 -21.16 26.17 53.64
CA GLN A 132 -22.18 27.03 54.27
C GLN A 132 -22.17 28.52 53.86
N ASN A 133 -23.24 28.87 53.13
CA ASN A 133 -24.05 30.10 53.15
C ASN A 133 -23.51 31.38 53.82
N GLY A 134 -23.69 32.50 53.13
CA GLY A 134 -23.84 33.81 53.78
C GLY A 134 -23.67 35.02 52.86
N ASN A 135 -24.78 35.52 52.31
CA ASN A 135 -24.93 36.90 51.84
C ASN A 135 -24.63 37.88 52.99
N LEU A 136 -24.00 39.04 52.72
CA LEU A 136 -24.50 40.36 53.16
C LEU A 136 -23.60 41.52 52.69
N SER A 137 -24.31 42.60 52.40
CA SER A 137 -23.96 43.88 51.81
C SER A 137 -23.09 44.79 52.71
N GLY A 138 -22.36 45.72 52.10
CA GLY A 138 -21.74 46.86 52.81
C GLY A 138 -21.12 47.89 51.86
N ALA A 139 -21.55 49.14 51.96
CA ALA A 139 -21.42 50.19 50.96
C ALA A 139 -20.26 51.20 51.24
N GLY A 140 -19.56 51.60 50.17
CA GLY A 140 -18.89 52.91 49.91
C GLY A 140 -17.82 53.46 50.89
N PRO A 141 -17.14 54.60 50.60
CA PRO A 141 -17.16 55.42 49.38
C PRO A 141 -15.78 55.94 48.85
N ALA A 142 -15.83 56.51 47.62
CA ALA A 142 -15.11 57.67 47.05
C ALA A 142 -13.56 57.77 46.92
N ALA A 143 -13.14 57.69 45.64
CA ALA A 143 -12.13 58.42 44.83
C ALA A 143 -11.16 59.48 45.45
N PRO A 144 -9.98 59.71 44.83
CA PRO A 144 -9.91 60.60 43.67
C PRO A 144 -9.06 60.11 42.47
N LYS A 145 -9.37 60.67 41.30
CA LYS A 145 -8.75 60.44 39.98
C LYS A 145 -7.54 61.37 39.79
N TYR A 146 -6.49 60.88 39.13
CA TYR A 146 -5.53 61.70 38.37
C TYR A 146 -5.25 61.04 37.01
N HIS A 147 -5.13 61.88 35.97
CA HIS A 147 -5.05 61.53 34.55
C HIS A 147 -3.60 61.36 34.03
N ALA A 148 -3.37 60.24 33.32
CA ALA A 148 -2.55 60.01 32.09
C ALA A 148 -1.02 60.26 32.11
N PRO A 149 -0.20 59.72 31.15
CA PRO A 149 -0.51 58.87 29.97
C PRO A 149 0.44 57.64 29.70
N SER A 150 -0.04 56.78 28.79
CA SER A 150 0.69 55.97 27.78
C SER A 150 1.35 54.61 28.09
N ASN A 151 1.05 53.68 27.16
CA ASN A 151 1.71 52.45 26.71
C ASN A 151 1.43 51.09 27.39
N GLN A 152 0.38 50.45 26.85
CA GLN A 152 0.34 49.11 26.22
C GLN A 152 0.95 47.91 26.96
N PHE A 153 0.10 46.93 27.29
CA PHE A 153 0.13 45.58 26.69
C PHE A 153 -1.26 44.92 26.86
N GLY A 154 -1.89 44.57 25.74
CA GLY A 154 -3.28 44.14 25.63
C GLY A 154 -3.53 42.68 25.99
N LYS A 155 -4.65 42.46 26.68
CA LYS A 155 -5.25 41.15 26.99
C LYS A 155 -5.90 40.52 25.76
N ALA A 156 -5.94 39.19 25.80
CA ALA A 156 -6.56 38.26 24.87
C ALA A 156 -8.01 38.62 24.49
N SER A 157 -8.28 38.50 23.19
CA SER A 157 -9.57 38.74 22.55
C SER A 157 -10.61 37.68 22.90
N ALA A 158 -11.82 38.15 23.21
CA ALA A 158 -13.05 37.36 23.20
C ALA A 158 -13.41 36.94 21.76
N PRO A 159 -14.28 35.92 21.54
CA PRO A 159 -14.67 35.51 20.20
C PRO A 159 -15.48 36.61 19.50
N SER A 160 -15.01 37.06 18.34
CA SER A 160 -15.68 38.06 17.50
C SER A 160 -17.01 37.56 16.96
N ALA A 161 -18.05 38.39 17.13
CA ALA A 161 -19.31 38.25 16.40
C ALA A 161 -19.16 38.87 14.99
N LEU A 162 -19.41 38.10 13.93
CA LEU A 162 -19.48 38.61 12.55
C LEU A 162 -20.89 38.53 11.96
N LYS A 163 -21.20 39.49 11.08
CA LYS A 163 -22.52 39.68 10.44
C LYS A 163 -22.57 38.98 9.08
N THR A 164 -23.57 38.13 8.88
CA THR A 164 -23.96 37.61 7.55
C THR A 164 -25.04 38.49 6.89
N PRO A 165 -25.13 38.53 5.55
CA PRO A 165 -26.25 39.17 4.86
C PRO A 165 -27.52 38.35 5.15
N GLY A 166 -28.42 38.89 5.99
CA GLY A 166 -29.60 38.16 6.48
C GLY A 166 -29.95 38.35 7.95
N GLY A 167 -29.26 39.24 8.69
CA GLY A 167 -29.78 39.82 9.94
C GLY A 167 -29.94 38.88 11.14
N SER A 168 -29.34 37.69 11.12
CA SER A 168 -29.32 36.78 12.28
C SER A 168 -27.88 36.46 12.64
N GLN A 169 -27.43 36.83 13.84
CA GLN A 169 -26.13 36.41 14.38
C GLN A 169 -26.13 34.89 14.60
N ALA A 170 -25.75 34.12 13.59
CA ALA A 170 -25.64 32.68 13.72
C ALA A 170 -24.34 32.36 14.47
N LYS A 171 -24.48 31.91 15.73
CA LYS A 171 -23.35 31.44 16.53
C LYS A 171 -22.73 30.22 15.84
N VAL A 172 -21.49 30.35 15.38
CA VAL A 172 -20.73 29.23 14.80
C VAL A 172 -20.45 28.22 15.92
N VAL A 173 -20.76 26.96 15.67
CA VAL A 173 -20.51 25.84 16.58
C VAL A 173 -19.44 24.93 15.99
N PRO A 174 -18.57 24.33 16.83
CA PRO A 174 -17.58 23.35 16.36
C PRO A 174 -18.27 22.06 15.92
N ILE A 175 -17.73 21.40 14.89
CA ILE A 175 -18.18 20.11 14.34
C ILE A 175 -18.32 19.07 15.44
N ALA A 176 -17.37 18.98 16.37
CA ALA A 176 -17.40 18.02 17.47
C ALA A 176 -18.59 18.21 18.44
N SER A 177 -19.21 19.39 18.47
CA SER A 177 -20.38 19.68 19.32
C SER A 177 -21.73 19.38 18.66
N LEU A 178 -21.72 19.06 17.35
CA LEU A 178 -22.94 18.78 16.62
C LEU A 178 -23.60 17.50 17.13
N ASN A 179 -24.92 17.57 17.31
CA ASN A 179 -25.73 16.44 17.74
C ASN A 179 -27.09 16.46 17.01
N PRO A 180 -27.77 15.30 16.84
CA PRO A 180 -29.05 15.20 16.14
C PRO A 180 -30.21 15.99 16.79
N TYR A 181 -30.08 16.36 18.07
CA TYR A 181 -31.11 17.10 18.80
C TYR A 181 -31.01 18.62 18.62
N GLN A 182 -29.94 19.10 18.01
CA GLN A 182 -29.74 20.51 17.70
C GLN A 182 -30.25 20.82 16.28
N SER A 183 -31.40 21.48 16.19
CA SER A 183 -32.01 21.86 14.90
C SER A 183 -31.46 23.18 14.33
N LYS A 184 -30.79 23.99 15.16
CA LYS A 184 -30.16 25.27 14.77
C LYS A 184 -28.66 25.21 15.02
N TRP A 185 -27.89 25.05 13.95
CA TRP A 185 -26.44 25.09 13.98
C TRP A 185 -25.91 25.73 12.69
N THR A 186 -24.75 26.35 12.82
CA THR A 186 -23.93 26.86 11.73
C THR A 186 -22.50 26.44 12.01
N ILE A 187 -21.85 25.78 11.07
CA ILE A 187 -20.43 25.44 11.14
C ILE A 187 -19.65 26.23 10.10
N CYS A 188 -18.42 26.59 10.43
CA CYS A 188 -17.44 27.11 9.47
C CYS A 188 -16.44 25.99 9.21
N ALA A 189 -16.42 25.44 7.99
CA ALA A 189 -15.61 24.28 7.71
C ALA A 189 -14.97 24.37 6.32
N ARG A 190 -13.75 23.84 6.21
CA ARG A 190 -13.05 23.67 4.94
C ARG A 190 -13.45 22.36 4.30
N VAL A 191 -13.68 22.39 2.99
CA VAL A 191 -13.99 21.19 2.21
C VAL A 191 -12.68 20.47 1.88
N THR A 192 -12.41 19.34 2.55
CA THR A 192 -11.19 18.55 2.35
C THR A 192 -11.35 17.55 1.22
N GLN A 193 -12.55 17.00 1.05
CA GLN A 193 -12.89 16.08 -0.03
C GLN A 193 -14.23 16.40 -0.65
N LYS A 194 -14.35 16.14 -1.95
CA LYS A 194 -15.57 16.28 -2.73
C LYS A 194 -15.70 15.09 -3.68
N GLY A 195 -16.63 14.20 -3.36
CA GLY A 195 -16.99 13.07 -4.22
C GLY A 195 -17.76 13.52 -5.45
N GLN A 196 -17.60 12.79 -6.54
CA GLN A 196 -18.36 12.99 -7.78
C GLN A 196 -19.84 12.65 -7.59
N ILE A 197 -20.71 13.20 -8.46
CA ILE A 197 -22.12 12.84 -8.50
C ILE A 197 -22.24 11.37 -8.92
N ARG A 198 -22.86 10.57 -8.05
CA ARG A 198 -23.19 9.17 -8.30
C ARG A 198 -24.70 9.05 -8.51
N THR A 199 -25.09 8.31 -9.53
CA THR A 199 -26.49 7.94 -9.77
C THR A 199 -26.79 6.55 -9.21
N TRP A 200 -28.02 6.34 -8.77
CA TRP A 200 -28.55 5.05 -8.37
C TRP A 200 -29.95 4.87 -8.98
N SER A 201 -30.29 3.63 -9.31
CA SER A 201 -31.61 3.24 -9.81
C SER A 201 -32.04 2.00 -9.05
N ASN A 202 -33.20 2.06 -8.39
CA ASN A 202 -33.78 0.94 -7.66
C ASN A 202 -35.30 0.88 -7.92
N SER A 203 -35.96 -0.14 -7.39
CA SER A 203 -37.40 -0.34 -7.56
C SER A 203 -38.29 0.80 -7.02
N ARG A 204 -37.74 1.73 -6.24
CA ARG A 204 -38.44 2.91 -5.69
C ARG A 204 -38.14 4.21 -6.47
N GLY A 205 -37.28 4.15 -7.49
CA GLY A 205 -36.97 5.28 -8.36
C GLY A 205 -35.50 5.40 -8.70
N GLU A 206 -35.18 6.45 -9.44
CA GLU A 206 -33.81 6.85 -9.76
C GLU A 206 -33.45 8.10 -8.97
N GLY A 207 -32.18 8.20 -8.57
CA GLY A 207 -31.69 9.35 -7.83
C GLY A 207 -30.21 9.57 -8.04
N LYS A 208 -29.73 10.70 -7.52
CA LYS A 208 -28.32 11.05 -7.54
C LYS A 208 -27.87 11.60 -6.20
N LEU A 209 -26.60 11.45 -5.89
CA LEU A 209 -26.01 12.01 -4.68
C LEU A 209 -24.55 12.37 -4.90
N PHE A 210 -24.06 13.31 -4.11
CA PHE A 210 -22.63 13.49 -3.91
C PHE A 210 -22.34 13.70 -2.43
N SER A 211 -21.13 13.37 -2.00
CA SER A 211 -20.72 13.53 -0.61
C SER A 211 -19.44 14.34 -0.52
N ILE A 212 -19.33 15.15 0.53
CA ILE A 212 -18.16 15.96 0.85
C ILE A 212 -17.67 15.64 2.26
N GLU A 213 -16.38 15.87 2.50
CA GLU A 213 -15.80 15.82 3.83
C GLU A 213 -15.37 17.23 4.24
N LEU A 214 -15.71 17.58 5.47
CA LEU A 214 -15.59 18.92 6.05
C LEU A 214 -14.68 18.83 7.27
N VAL A 215 -13.79 19.81 7.44
CA VAL A 215 -12.92 19.92 8.62
C VAL A 215 -13.01 21.30 9.25
N ASP A 216 -12.99 21.35 10.58
CA ASP A 216 -12.78 22.55 11.37
C ASP A 216 -11.71 22.32 12.46
N GLU A 217 -11.50 23.27 13.37
CA GLU A 217 -10.53 23.12 14.47
C GLU A 217 -10.84 21.95 15.43
N SER A 218 -12.08 21.48 15.44
CA SER A 218 -12.59 20.48 16.40
C SER A 218 -12.63 19.06 15.84
N GLY A 219 -12.77 18.90 14.53
CA GLY A 219 -12.78 17.58 13.90
C GLY A 219 -13.30 17.56 12.48
N GLU A 220 -13.55 16.35 11.99
CA GLU A 220 -14.01 16.07 10.64
C GLU A 220 -15.47 15.60 10.65
N ILE A 221 -16.24 15.92 9.61
CA ILE A 221 -17.59 15.40 9.40
C ILE A 221 -17.88 15.23 7.92
N ARG A 222 -18.65 14.19 7.59
CA ARG A 222 -19.13 13.96 6.24
C ARG A 222 -20.48 14.62 6.03
N ALA A 223 -20.68 15.24 4.87
CA ALA A 223 -21.99 15.72 4.42
C ALA A 223 -22.38 15.09 3.08
N THR A 224 -23.68 14.78 2.89
CA THR A 224 -24.21 14.17 1.67
C THR A 224 -25.40 14.98 1.15
N ALA A 225 -25.40 15.29 -0.14
CA ALA A 225 -26.49 15.94 -0.84
C ALA A 225 -27.18 14.96 -1.79
N PHE A 226 -28.51 14.92 -1.76
CA PHE A 226 -29.32 14.04 -2.61
C PHE A 226 -30.12 14.86 -3.63
N ASN A 227 -30.29 14.30 -4.83
CA ASN A 227 -31.17 14.77 -5.90
C ASN A 227 -30.99 16.26 -6.22
N ASP A 228 -32.01 17.08 -6.00
CA ASP A 228 -31.99 18.52 -6.30
C ASP A 228 -30.91 19.27 -5.51
N GLN A 229 -30.60 18.82 -4.28
CA GLN A 229 -29.53 19.40 -3.49
C GLN A 229 -28.16 19.04 -4.08
N ALA A 230 -28.05 17.90 -4.76
CA ALA A 230 -26.84 17.55 -5.48
C ALA A 230 -26.56 18.58 -6.60
N ASP A 231 -27.57 18.88 -7.42
CA ASP A 231 -27.44 19.85 -8.52
C ASP A 231 -27.16 21.26 -8.05
N LYS A 232 -27.80 21.68 -6.95
CA LYS A 232 -27.66 23.02 -6.40
C LYS A 232 -26.27 23.26 -5.82
N PHE A 233 -25.77 22.34 -5.00
CA PHE A 233 -24.54 22.56 -4.22
C PHE A 233 -23.28 22.03 -4.87
N PHE A 234 -23.37 21.08 -5.80
CA PHE A 234 -22.19 20.56 -6.47
C PHE A 234 -21.38 21.63 -7.22
N PRO A 235 -21.96 22.56 -8.00
CA PRO A 235 -21.18 23.60 -8.66
C PRO A 235 -20.71 24.71 -7.69
N LEU A 236 -21.42 24.91 -6.57
CA LEU A 236 -21.12 25.98 -5.60
C LEU A 236 -19.97 25.64 -4.64
N ILE A 237 -19.81 24.34 -4.34
CA ILE A 237 -18.82 23.84 -3.40
C ILE A 237 -17.54 23.44 -4.15
N GLU A 238 -16.43 24.08 -3.82
CA GLU A 238 -15.11 23.77 -4.37
C GLU A 238 -14.21 23.15 -3.29
N LEU A 239 -13.26 22.33 -3.73
CA LEU A 239 -12.24 21.73 -2.86
C LEU A 239 -11.34 22.82 -2.24
N ASN A 240 -10.90 22.59 -1.01
CA ASN A 240 -10.02 23.46 -0.22
C ASN A 240 -10.55 24.87 0.10
N LYS A 241 -11.77 25.23 -0.34
CA LYS A 241 -12.43 26.47 0.07
C LYS A 241 -13.18 26.29 1.39
N VAL A 242 -13.39 27.40 2.10
CA VAL A 242 -14.11 27.43 3.37
C VAL A 242 -15.51 27.98 3.15
N TYR A 243 -16.49 27.33 3.79
CA TYR A 243 -17.88 27.74 3.70
C TYR A 243 -18.53 27.70 5.10
N TYR A 244 -19.51 28.57 5.27
CA TYR A 244 -20.49 28.47 6.34
C TYR A 244 -21.61 27.53 5.90
N PHE A 245 -21.74 26.40 6.59
CA PHE A 245 -22.85 25.46 6.41
C PHE A 245 -23.86 25.69 7.51
N THR A 246 -25.10 26.02 7.15
CA THR A 246 -26.18 26.30 8.08
C THR A 246 -27.38 25.42 7.77
N LYS A 247 -27.96 24.81 8.81
CA LYS A 247 -29.06 23.84 8.73
C LYS A 247 -28.72 22.58 7.92
N GLY A 248 -29.35 21.48 8.29
CA GLY A 248 -29.16 20.17 7.68
C GLY A 248 -29.59 19.09 8.66
N ASN A 249 -29.94 17.92 8.14
CA ASN A 249 -30.38 16.83 8.98
C ASN A 249 -29.15 16.02 9.44
N LEU A 250 -28.87 16.02 10.74
CA LEU A 250 -27.82 15.17 11.32
C LEU A 250 -28.37 13.77 11.56
N LYS A 251 -27.71 12.78 10.96
CA LYS A 251 -28.01 11.36 11.16
C LYS A 251 -26.79 10.65 11.72
N THR A 252 -26.99 9.48 12.30
CA THR A 252 -25.89 8.59 12.67
C THR A 252 -25.11 8.21 11.41
N ALA A 253 -23.80 8.39 11.45
CA ALA A 253 -22.92 8.11 10.31
C ALA A 253 -22.98 6.64 9.92
N ASN A 254 -23.16 6.38 8.63
CA ASN A 254 -23.03 5.01 8.14
C ASN A 254 -21.55 4.67 7.93
N LYS A 255 -20.93 4.08 8.96
CA LYS A 255 -19.50 3.71 8.97
C LYS A 255 -19.12 2.65 7.91
N GLN A 256 -20.08 2.06 7.20
CA GLN A 256 -19.79 1.21 6.03
C GLN A 256 -19.32 2.01 4.80
N TYR A 257 -19.60 3.32 4.76
CA TYR A 257 -19.37 4.15 3.57
C TYR A 257 -18.44 5.35 3.81
N THR A 258 -17.97 5.59 5.03
CA THR A 258 -17.08 6.72 5.37
C THR A 258 -15.89 6.27 6.20
N ALA A 259 -14.72 6.87 5.94
CA ALA A 259 -13.51 6.72 6.76
C ALA A 259 -13.44 7.74 7.91
N VAL A 260 -14.33 8.74 7.92
CA VAL A 260 -14.39 9.78 8.95
C VAL A 260 -14.81 9.15 10.28
N LYS A 261 -14.05 9.43 11.34
CA LYS A 261 -14.26 8.82 12.67
C LYS A 261 -15.51 9.32 13.40
N ASN A 262 -16.13 10.39 12.92
CA ASN A 262 -17.29 11.02 13.52
C ASN A 262 -18.51 10.08 13.53
N ASP A 263 -19.27 10.10 14.63
CA ASP A 263 -20.47 9.26 14.80
C ASP A 263 -21.70 9.82 14.08
N TYR A 264 -21.62 11.06 13.57
CA TYR A 264 -22.70 11.74 12.86
C TYR A 264 -22.29 12.14 11.43
N GLU A 265 -23.27 12.19 10.54
CA GLU A 265 -23.16 12.69 9.17
C GLU A 265 -24.27 13.72 8.90
N ILE A 266 -23.97 14.71 8.06
CA ILE A 266 -24.91 15.75 7.66
C ILE A 266 -25.60 15.33 6.36
N THR A 267 -26.92 15.41 6.30
CA THR A 267 -27.67 15.33 5.04
C THR A 267 -28.18 16.72 4.67
N PHE A 268 -27.86 17.18 3.46
CA PHE A 268 -28.37 18.45 2.96
C PHE A 268 -29.87 18.36 2.65
N THR A 269 -30.58 19.40 3.05
CA THR A 269 -32.03 19.54 2.88
C THR A 269 -32.33 20.81 2.09
N ASN A 270 -33.59 21.03 1.71
CA ASN A 270 -34.00 22.25 0.99
C ASN A 270 -33.74 23.54 1.79
N GLU A 271 -33.62 23.42 3.11
CA GLU A 271 -33.37 24.53 4.04
C GLU A 271 -31.87 24.77 4.30
N THR A 272 -31.00 23.88 3.83
CA THR A 272 -29.55 24.01 3.98
C THR A 272 -29.07 25.23 3.19
N SER A 273 -28.19 26.01 3.81
CA SER A 273 -27.52 27.15 3.19
C SER A 273 -26.02 26.99 3.27
N VAL A 274 -25.34 27.25 2.15
CA VAL A 274 -23.88 27.18 2.00
C VAL A 274 -23.41 28.54 1.48
N VAL A 275 -22.61 29.24 2.27
CA VAL A 275 -22.11 30.59 1.95
C VAL A 275 -20.58 30.58 2.03
N PRO A 276 -19.85 31.05 1.01
CA PRO A 276 -18.39 31.17 1.07
C PRO A 276 -17.92 32.00 2.27
N CYS A 277 -16.79 31.62 2.87
CA CYS A 277 -16.15 32.34 3.95
C CYS A 277 -14.71 32.69 3.56
N ASP A 278 -14.41 34.00 3.52
CA ASP A 278 -13.08 34.49 3.16
C ASP A 278 -12.16 34.69 4.39
N ASP A 279 -12.71 34.68 5.61
CA ASP A 279 -12.01 35.03 6.88
C ASP A 279 -11.48 33.82 7.69
N ALA A 280 -11.19 32.69 7.05
CA ALA A 280 -10.93 31.42 7.75
C ALA A 280 -9.49 30.88 7.64
N GLN A 281 -8.50 31.74 7.84
CA GLN A 281 -7.07 31.36 7.89
C GLN A 281 -6.72 30.45 9.08
N HIS A 282 -7.54 30.42 10.14
CA HIS A 282 -7.33 29.61 11.34
C HIS A 282 -7.70 28.12 11.15
N LEU A 283 -8.47 27.78 10.12
CA LEU A 283 -8.88 26.39 9.90
C LEU A 283 -7.72 25.54 9.36
N PRO A 284 -7.54 24.31 9.88
CA PRO A 284 -6.47 23.42 9.45
C PRO A 284 -6.57 23.11 7.95
N SER A 285 -5.45 23.21 7.24
CA SER A 285 -5.29 22.65 5.90
C SER A 285 -5.22 21.13 5.96
N VAL A 286 -5.48 20.48 4.82
CA VAL A 286 -5.25 19.05 4.66
C VAL A 286 -3.80 18.76 5.02
N GLN A 287 -3.57 18.18 6.20
CA GLN A 287 -2.25 17.73 6.61
C GLN A 287 -1.99 16.38 5.95
N PHE A 288 -0.83 16.27 5.30
CA PHE A 288 -0.35 15.03 4.72
C PHE A 288 0.68 14.41 5.66
N ASP A 289 0.57 13.10 5.89
CA ASP A 289 1.59 12.33 6.60
C ASP A 289 2.35 11.47 5.59
N PHE A 290 3.25 12.11 4.84
CA PHE A 290 3.87 11.49 3.68
C PHE A 290 4.81 10.35 4.07
N VAL A 291 4.54 9.18 3.50
CA VAL A 291 5.44 8.03 3.51
C VAL A 291 6.32 8.10 2.27
N SER A 292 7.64 7.89 2.43
CA SER A 292 8.55 7.82 1.29
C SER A 292 8.24 6.60 0.42
N ILE A 293 8.41 6.75 -0.89
CA ILE A 293 8.18 5.67 -1.86
C ILE A 293 9.08 4.46 -1.56
N SER A 294 10.29 4.67 -1.00
CA SER A 294 11.16 3.57 -0.60
C SER A 294 10.56 2.65 0.46
N ASP A 295 9.77 3.21 1.36
CA ASP A 295 9.24 2.55 2.54
C ASP A 295 7.96 1.75 2.22
N LEU A 296 7.40 1.96 1.03
CA LEU A 296 6.24 1.21 0.54
C LEU A 296 6.53 -0.29 0.37
N GLU A 297 7.80 -0.68 0.14
CA GLU A 297 8.21 -2.09 0.06
C GLU A 297 7.86 -2.85 1.36
N ASN A 298 8.11 -2.21 2.50
CA ASN A 298 7.90 -2.76 3.85
C ASN A 298 6.50 -2.47 4.40
N THR A 299 5.72 -1.62 3.72
CA THR A 299 4.36 -1.30 4.16
C THR A 299 3.42 -2.47 3.89
N PRO A 300 2.57 -2.88 4.86
CA PRO A 300 1.67 -4.01 4.63
C PRO A 300 0.65 -3.74 3.52
N LYS A 301 0.20 -4.82 2.87
CA LYS A 301 -0.86 -4.75 1.86
C LYS A 301 -2.14 -4.17 2.46
N ASP A 302 -2.91 -3.45 1.66
CA ASP A 302 -4.18 -2.81 2.00
C ASP A 302 -4.06 -1.65 3.01
N SER A 303 -2.84 -1.28 3.42
CA SER A 303 -2.59 -0.05 4.18
C SER A 303 -2.98 1.19 3.37
N ILE A 304 -3.44 2.21 4.08
CA ILE A 304 -3.80 3.51 3.55
C ILE A 304 -2.69 4.49 3.92
N VAL A 305 -2.02 5.05 2.93
CA VAL A 305 -0.84 5.91 3.09
C VAL A 305 -1.01 7.22 2.32
N ASP A 306 -0.37 8.29 2.81
CA ASP A 306 -0.24 9.53 2.06
C ASP A 306 1.12 9.52 1.36
N VAL A 307 1.17 9.87 0.08
CA VAL A 307 2.42 9.90 -0.70
C VAL A 307 2.53 11.17 -1.51
N ILE A 308 3.76 11.60 -1.78
CA ILE A 308 4.05 12.71 -2.68
C ILE A 308 5.19 12.30 -3.62
N GLY A 309 5.04 12.62 -4.89
CA GLY A 309 6.05 12.32 -5.89
C GLY A 309 5.84 13.07 -7.19
N ILE A 310 6.90 13.19 -7.98
CA ILE A 310 6.82 13.73 -9.33
C ILE A 310 6.36 12.67 -10.31
N CYS A 311 5.44 13.05 -11.20
CA CYS A 311 5.01 12.22 -12.31
C CYS A 311 6.12 12.09 -13.35
N LYS A 312 6.79 10.92 -13.41
CA LYS A 312 7.84 10.65 -14.40
C LYS A 312 7.26 10.24 -15.75
N SER A 313 6.26 9.38 -15.74
CA SER A 313 5.54 8.88 -16.92
C SER A 313 4.12 8.46 -16.55
N TYR A 314 3.25 8.31 -17.55
CA TYR A 314 1.88 7.84 -17.37
C TYR A 314 1.43 7.06 -18.61
N GLU A 315 0.48 6.14 -18.42
CA GLU A 315 -0.09 5.31 -19.50
C GLU A 315 -1.34 5.96 -20.11
N ASP A 316 -1.75 5.46 -21.27
CA ASP A 316 -3.03 5.80 -21.88
C ASP A 316 -4.21 5.28 -21.03
N VAL A 317 -5.36 5.97 -21.13
CA VAL A 317 -6.57 5.52 -20.43
C VAL A 317 -7.04 4.20 -21.03
N THR A 318 -7.19 3.19 -20.19
CA THR A 318 -7.77 1.90 -20.55
C THR A 318 -9.14 1.76 -19.88
N LYS A 319 -10.09 1.10 -20.52
CA LYS A 319 -11.37 0.76 -19.90
C LYS A 319 -11.33 -0.67 -19.40
N ILE A 320 -11.72 -0.89 -18.14
CA ILE A 320 -11.85 -2.22 -17.56
C ILE A 320 -13.30 -2.49 -17.16
N THR A 321 -13.75 -3.74 -17.34
CA THR A 321 -15.08 -4.16 -16.90
C THR A 321 -14.97 -4.84 -15.53
N VAL A 322 -15.60 -4.26 -14.51
CA VAL A 322 -15.57 -4.79 -13.14
C VAL A 322 -16.52 -6.00 -13.05
N LYS A 323 -15.96 -7.21 -12.90
CA LYS A 323 -16.70 -8.49 -12.89
C LYS A 323 -17.86 -8.56 -11.89
N ALA A 324 -17.79 -7.84 -10.79
CA ALA A 324 -18.82 -7.86 -9.75
C ALA A 324 -20.13 -7.18 -10.17
N ASN A 325 -20.05 -6.09 -10.96
CA ASN A 325 -21.21 -5.23 -11.26
C ASN A 325 -21.41 -5.03 -12.77
N ASN A 326 -20.61 -5.71 -13.60
CA ASN A 326 -20.56 -5.59 -15.07
C ASN A 326 -20.48 -4.13 -15.58
N ARG A 327 -19.87 -3.25 -14.79
CA ARG A 327 -19.72 -1.82 -15.09
C ARG A 327 -18.34 -1.55 -15.67
N GLU A 328 -18.29 -0.78 -16.75
CA GLU A 328 -17.04 -0.25 -17.30
C GLU A 328 -16.52 0.91 -16.44
N VAL A 329 -15.23 0.87 -16.12
CA VAL A 329 -14.53 1.89 -15.35
C VAL A 329 -13.21 2.21 -16.05
N SER A 330 -12.97 3.49 -16.28
CA SER A 330 -11.70 3.99 -16.83
C SER A 330 -10.57 3.80 -15.82
N LYS A 331 -9.40 3.41 -16.30
CA LYS A 331 -8.19 3.11 -15.53
C LYS A 331 -7.01 3.79 -16.21
N ARG A 332 -6.16 4.45 -15.43
CA ARG A 332 -4.89 4.99 -15.90
C ARG A 332 -3.80 4.72 -14.86
N ASN A 333 -2.66 4.22 -15.32
CA ASN A 333 -1.49 4.06 -14.46
C ASN A 333 -0.58 5.29 -14.59
N VAL A 334 -0.09 5.79 -13.47
CA VAL A 334 0.81 6.94 -13.36
C VAL A 334 2.03 6.53 -12.55
N HIS A 335 3.22 6.86 -13.01
CA HIS A 335 4.47 6.50 -12.36
C HIS A 335 5.03 7.68 -11.57
N LEU A 336 5.03 7.56 -10.24
CA LEU A 336 5.55 8.57 -9.33
C LEU A 336 6.95 8.23 -8.86
N MET A 337 7.76 9.27 -8.70
CA MET A 337 9.10 9.21 -8.12
C MET A 337 9.23 10.25 -7.02
N ASP A 338 9.93 9.91 -5.94
CA ASP A 338 10.25 10.85 -4.87
C ASP A 338 11.77 11.02 -4.74
N THR A 339 12.22 11.74 -3.71
CA THR A 339 13.63 11.97 -3.44
C THR A 339 14.43 10.70 -3.10
N SER A 340 13.77 9.55 -2.87
CA SER A 340 14.46 8.27 -2.67
C SER A 340 14.99 7.67 -3.98
N GLY A 341 14.57 8.21 -5.13
CA GLY A 341 14.92 7.69 -6.46
C GLY A 341 14.18 6.40 -6.83
N LYS A 342 13.28 5.88 -5.97
CA LYS A 342 12.40 4.77 -6.31
C LYS A 342 11.18 5.24 -7.08
N LEU A 343 10.64 4.36 -7.92
CA LEU A 343 9.45 4.61 -8.73
C LEU A 343 8.31 3.69 -8.31
N VAL A 344 7.11 4.24 -8.13
CA VAL A 344 5.89 3.49 -7.82
C VAL A 344 4.80 3.78 -8.83
N THR A 345 4.10 2.74 -9.24
CA THR A 345 2.92 2.82 -10.10
C THR A 345 1.68 3.07 -9.26
N VAL A 346 0.99 4.17 -9.56
CA VAL A 346 -0.27 4.60 -8.98
C VAL A 346 -1.38 4.38 -10.01
N THR A 347 -2.41 3.62 -9.63
CA THR A 347 -3.61 3.45 -10.45
C THR A 347 -4.66 4.51 -10.11
N LEU A 348 -5.00 5.33 -11.09
CA LEU A 348 -6.15 6.24 -11.10
C LEU A 348 -7.36 5.54 -11.71
N TRP A 349 -8.56 5.93 -11.25
CA TRP A 349 -9.83 5.33 -11.68
C TRP A 349 -10.83 6.40 -12.16
N GLY A 350 -11.76 6.00 -13.01
CA GLY A 350 -12.88 6.83 -13.45
C GLY A 350 -12.45 8.20 -13.98
N ASN A 351 -13.02 9.27 -13.40
CA ASN A 351 -12.77 10.63 -13.83
C ASN A 351 -11.34 11.11 -13.50
N GLU A 352 -10.74 10.66 -12.39
CA GLU A 352 -9.33 10.96 -12.11
C GLU A 352 -8.43 10.35 -13.19
N ALA A 353 -8.78 9.18 -13.73
CA ALA A 353 -8.05 8.59 -14.84
C ALA A 353 -8.21 9.39 -16.14
N GLU A 354 -9.41 9.90 -16.45
CA GLU A 354 -9.71 10.59 -17.72
C GLU A 354 -9.16 12.03 -17.76
N GLN A 355 -9.28 12.77 -16.67
CA GLN A 355 -8.90 14.19 -16.61
C GLN A 355 -7.43 14.43 -16.26
N PHE A 356 -6.69 13.38 -15.93
CA PHE A 356 -5.28 13.50 -15.56
C PHE A 356 -4.43 13.97 -16.76
N ASP A 357 -3.61 15.00 -16.52
CA ASP A 357 -2.60 15.48 -17.46
C ASP A 357 -1.21 15.43 -16.80
N GLY A 358 -0.39 14.49 -17.25
CA GLY A 358 0.99 14.32 -16.79
C GLY A 358 2.04 15.00 -17.69
N SER A 359 1.64 15.74 -18.74
CA SER A 359 2.53 16.26 -19.78
C SER A 359 3.67 17.16 -19.27
N ARG A 360 3.45 17.86 -18.15
CA ARG A 360 4.43 18.77 -17.53
C ARG A 360 5.15 18.16 -16.33
N GLN A 361 5.09 16.84 -16.17
CA GLN A 361 5.67 16.13 -15.02
C GLN A 361 5.29 16.80 -13.68
N PRO A 362 3.99 16.93 -13.39
CA PRO A 362 3.55 17.63 -12.19
C PRO A 362 3.98 16.89 -10.92
N VAL A 363 4.08 17.62 -9.82
CA VAL A 363 4.18 17.02 -8.48
C VAL A 363 2.79 16.62 -8.04
N ILE A 364 2.63 15.38 -7.59
CA ILE A 364 1.34 14.81 -7.21
C ILE A 364 1.42 14.41 -5.75
N ALA A 365 0.54 14.97 -4.93
CA ALA A 365 0.30 14.51 -3.56
C ALA A 365 -1.00 13.72 -3.53
N ILE A 366 -0.96 12.54 -2.93
CA ILE A 366 -2.11 11.65 -2.78
C ILE A 366 -2.32 11.40 -1.30
N LYS A 367 -3.47 11.82 -0.79
CA LYS A 367 -3.94 11.48 0.55
C LYS A 367 -4.74 10.19 0.50
N GLY A 368 -4.38 9.22 1.33
CA GLY A 368 -5.11 7.98 1.54
C GLY A 368 -5.09 7.02 0.35
N ALA A 369 -3.94 6.85 -0.30
CA ALA A 369 -3.73 5.82 -1.32
C ALA A 369 -3.65 4.43 -0.69
N ARG A 370 -4.24 3.42 -1.34
CA ARG A 370 -4.16 2.03 -0.85
C ARG A 370 -2.95 1.32 -1.44
N VAL A 371 -2.13 0.72 -0.58
CA VAL A 371 -1.02 -0.16 -0.95
C VAL A 371 -1.57 -1.51 -1.45
N SER A 372 -1.08 -1.94 -2.61
CA SER A 372 -1.45 -3.17 -3.31
C SER A 372 -0.20 -3.95 -3.69
N ASP A 373 -0.31 -5.28 -3.74
CA ASP A 373 0.80 -6.16 -4.17
C ASP A 373 0.82 -6.42 -5.68
N PHE A 374 0.02 -5.66 -6.41
CA PHE A 374 -0.06 -5.81 -7.86
C PHE A 374 1.25 -5.31 -8.49
N GLY A 375 1.98 -6.22 -9.13
CA GLY A 375 3.25 -5.93 -9.81
C GLY A 375 4.46 -5.79 -8.88
N GLY A 376 4.33 -6.09 -7.58
CA GLY A 376 5.35 -5.80 -6.57
C GLY A 376 4.67 -5.04 -5.44
N ARG A 377 4.92 -3.75 -5.31
CA ARG A 377 4.12 -2.80 -4.53
C ARG A 377 3.62 -1.69 -5.43
N SER A 378 2.32 -1.48 -5.48
CA SER A 378 1.67 -0.40 -6.23
C SER A 378 0.68 0.33 -5.34
N LEU A 379 0.28 1.52 -5.76
CA LEU A 379 -0.75 2.29 -5.08
C LEU A 379 -2.02 2.32 -5.93
N SER A 380 -3.17 2.25 -5.27
CA SER A 380 -4.46 2.47 -5.91
C SER A 380 -5.13 3.66 -5.23
N VAL A 381 -5.53 4.63 -6.04
CA VAL A 381 -6.43 5.70 -5.57
C VAL A 381 -7.78 5.06 -5.26
N LEU A 382 -8.34 5.40 -4.11
CA LEU A 382 -9.67 5.02 -3.66
C LEU A 382 -10.64 6.18 -3.88
N SER A 383 -11.93 5.90 -3.78
CA SER A 383 -12.93 6.98 -3.83
C SER A 383 -12.89 7.93 -2.63
N SER A 384 -12.17 7.55 -1.56
CA SER A 384 -11.89 8.37 -0.37
C SER A 384 -10.49 8.97 -0.41
N SER A 385 -9.74 8.80 -1.50
CA SER A 385 -8.41 9.40 -1.64
C SER A 385 -8.54 10.80 -2.23
N THR A 386 -7.66 11.72 -1.81
CA THR A 386 -7.55 13.05 -2.41
C THR A 386 -6.29 13.12 -3.25
N VAL A 387 -6.42 13.37 -4.55
CA VAL A 387 -5.28 13.62 -5.45
C VAL A 387 -5.16 15.13 -5.66
N VAL A 388 -4.02 15.71 -5.30
CA VAL A 388 -3.71 17.13 -5.48
C VAL A 388 -2.53 17.26 -6.43
N ILE A 389 -2.74 17.99 -7.53
CA ILE A 389 -1.73 18.24 -8.55
C ILE A 389 -1.08 19.60 -8.26
N ASN A 390 0.25 19.63 -8.23
CA ASN A 390 1.08 20.78 -7.87
C ASN A 390 0.62 21.47 -6.57
N PRO A 391 0.62 20.75 -5.42
CA PRO A 391 0.23 21.34 -4.16
C PRO A 391 1.20 22.45 -3.75
N ASP A 392 0.67 23.56 -3.23
CA ASP A 392 1.44 24.66 -2.65
C ASP A 392 1.91 24.26 -1.24
N SER A 393 2.98 23.44 -1.20
CA SER A 393 3.55 22.88 0.02
C SER A 393 5.08 22.85 -0.04
N PRO A 394 5.79 23.06 1.08
CA PRO A 394 7.26 23.02 1.11
C PRO A 394 7.84 21.74 0.51
N GLU A 395 7.21 20.60 0.77
CA GLU A 395 7.60 19.28 0.27
C GLU A 395 7.53 19.22 -1.25
N ALA A 396 6.49 19.80 -1.85
CA ALA A 396 6.33 19.85 -3.30
C ALA A 396 7.36 20.74 -3.97
N PHE A 397 7.67 21.91 -3.39
CA PHE A 397 8.73 22.78 -3.89
C PHE A 397 10.10 22.11 -3.78
N LYS A 398 10.36 21.39 -2.67
CA LYS A 398 11.60 20.62 -2.48
C LYS A 398 11.73 19.52 -3.54
N LEU A 399 10.67 18.74 -3.78
CA LEU A 399 10.63 17.70 -4.81
C LEU A 399 10.82 18.27 -6.21
N ARG A 400 10.14 19.37 -6.52
CA ARG A 400 10.26 20.06 -7.81
C ARG A 400 11.70 20.53 -8.04
N GLY A 401 12.29 21.17 -7.03
CA GLY A 401 13.66 21.66 -7.08
C GLY A 401 14.69 20.54 -7.21
N TRP A 402 14.52 19.46 -6.44
CA TRP A 402 15.36 18.26 -6.54
C TRP A 402 15.33 17.64 -7.94
N TYR A 403 14.16 17.55 -8.58
CA TYR A 403 14.07 16.97 -9.92
C TYR A 403 14.65 17.87 -11.04
N GLU A 404 14.51 19.20 -10.93
CA GLU A 404 14.93 20.15 -11.99
C GLU A 404 16.38 20.59 -11.89
N PHE A 405 16.91 20.81 -10.67
CA PHE A 405 18.22 21.44 -10.47
C PHE A 405 19.29 20.46 -10.03
N ASP A 406 18.92 19.30 -9.50
CA ASP A 406 19.89 18.28 -9.14
C ASP A 406 20.19 17.42 -10.38
N SER A 407 21.46 17.38 -10.78
CA SER A 407 21.92 16.60 -11.95
C SER A 407 21.71 15.09 -11.78
N GLU A 408 21.26 14.65 -10.61
CA GLU A 408 20.84 13.28 -10.29
C GLU A 408 19.36 13.01 -10.59
N GLY A 409 18.45 13.99 -10.48
CA GLY A 409 16.98 13.76 -10.56
C GLY A 409 16.48 13.25 -11.92
N GLN A 410 16.95 13.84 -13.02
CA GLN A 410 16.60 13.39 -14.38
C GLN A 410 17.37 12.12 -14.83
N LEU A 411 18.56 11.87 -14.26
CA LEU A 411 19.49 10.83 -14.71
C LEU A 411 19.48 9.55 -13.85
N LEU A 412 18.73 9.52 -12.73
CA LEU A 412 18.57 8.33 -11.90
C LEU A 412 17.83 7.19 -12.65
N GLU A 413 18.55 6.09 -12.89
CA GLU A 413 17.95 4.76 -13.12
C GLU A 413 17.14 4.39 -11.87
N CYS A 414 15.82 4.47 -11.99
CA CYS A 414 14.89 4.27 -10.88
C CYS A 414 14.63 2.78 -10.73
N ALA A 415 14.79 2.26 -9.53
CA ALA A 415 14.23 0.95 -9.19
C ALA A 415 12.71 1.11 -9.07
N SER A 416 11.94 0.60 -10.04
CA SER A 416 10.49 0.52 -9.90
C SER A 416 10.15 -0.60 -8.93
N ILE A 417 9.36 -0.28 -7.92
CA ILE A 417 8.86 -1.25 -6.94
C ILE A 417 7.57 -1.94 -7.43
N SER A 418 7.03 -1.52 -8.57
CA SER A 418 5.67 -1.88 -9.04
C SER A 418 5.61 -2.70 -10.33
N ASP A 419 6.72 -2.92 -11.04
CA ASP A 419 6.73 -3.56 -12.37
C ASP A 419 7.56 -4.85 -12.42
N VAL A 420 7.05 -5.92 -11.78
CA VAL A 420 7.61 -7.29 -11.85
C VAL A 420 6.88 -8.17 -12.88
N ARG A 421 5.81 -7.69 -13.56
CA ARG A 421 5.10 -8.46 -14.62
C ARG A 421 4.79 -7.61 -15.85
N GLY A 422 5.25 -8.07 -17.00
CA GLY A 422 5.37 -7.28 -18.23
C GLY A 422 4.13 -7.11 -19.11
N GLY A 423 4.27 -6.12 -20.00
CA GLY A 423 3.57 -5.89 -21.26
C GLY A 423 4.48 -5.02 -22.17
N PRO A 424 4.41 -5.14 -23.51
CA PRO A 424 5.37 -4.52 -24.42
C PRO A 424 4.95 -3.08 -24.75
N ALA A 425 5.39 -2.12 -23.95
CA ALA A 425 5.39 -0.71 -24.32
C ALA A 425 6.67 -0.06 -23.76
N ALA A 426 7.25 0.83 -24.56
CA ALA A 426 8.60 1.37 -24.43
C ALA A 426 8.99 1.82 -23.01
N GLY A 427 10.04 1.21 -22.46
CA GLY A 427 10.58 1.53 -21.12
C GLY A 427 10.72 0.29 -20.25
N ALA A 428 11.48 -0.70 -20.73
CA ALA A 428 11.61 -2.01 -20.12
C ALA A 428 12.20 -1.95 -18.70
N ASN A 429 11.38 -2.14 -17.66
CA ASN A 429 11.88 -2.56 -16.35
C ASN A 429 12.15 -4.08 -16.41
N THR A 430 13.20 -4.46 -17.14
CA THR A 430 13.69 -5.84 -17.17
C THR A 430 14.38 -6.13 -15.84
N ASN A 431 13.91 -7.15 -15.12
CA ASN A 431 14.57 -7.69 -13.94
C ASN A 431 15.99 -8.17 -14.31
N TRP A 432 16.97 -7.28 -14.23
CA TRP A 432 18.34 -7.54 -14.64
C TRP A 432 19.07 -8.30 -13.56
N LYS A 433 19.59 -9.48 -13.90
CA LYS A 433 20.34 -10.34 -12.98
C LYS A 433 21.56 -10.93 -13.65
N THR A 434 22.58 -11.25 -12.85
CA THR A 434 23.64 -12.16 -13.27
C THR A 434 23.12 -13.60 -13.30
N LEU A 435 23.80 -14.48 -14.02
CA LEU A 435 23.48 -15.91 -14.03
C LEU A 435 23.65 -16.53 -12.63
N PHE A 436 24.62 -16.02 -11.86
CA PHE A 436 24.82 -16.42 -10.47
C PHE A 436 23.65 -16.01 -9.58
N GLU A 437 23.20 -14.75 -9.63
CA GLU A 437 22.03 -14.27 -8.87
C GLU A 437 20.77 -15.06 -9.22
N ALA A 438 20.55 -15.34 -10.51
CA ALA A 438 19.39 -16.12 -10.94
C ALA A 438 19.39 -17.54 -10.35
N LYS A 439 20.57 -18.16 -10.20
CA LYS A 439 20.73 -19.47 -9.54
C LYS A 439 20.61 -19.36 -8.01
N SER A 440 21.25 -18.39 -7.38
CA SER A 440 21.28 -18.25 -5.91
C SER A 440 19.91 -17.90 -5.32
N GLU A 441 19.09 -17.15 -6.05
CA GLU A 441 17.70 -16.83 -5.70
C GLU A 441 16.71 -17.95 -6.03
N ASN A 442 17.17 -19.08 -6.58
CA ASN A 442 16.34 -20.23 -6.93
C ASN A 442 15.19 -19.89 -7.89
N LEU A 443 15.43 -19.00 -8.86
CA LEU A 443 14.41 -18.58 -9.83
C LEU A 443 13.87 -19.78 -10.64
N GLY A 444 12.54 -19.81 -10.79
CA GLY A 444 11.82 -20.86 -11.50
C GLY A 444 11.47 -22.09 -10.66
N GLN A 445 11.82 -22.13 -9.37
CA GLN A 445 11.42 -23.21 -8.44
C GLN A 445 10.00 -23.06 -7.88
N GLY A 446 9.38 -21.89 -8.03
CA GLY A 446 7.99 -21.68 -7.65
C GLY A 446 6.99 -22.27 -8.65
N ASP A 447 5.70 -22.26 -8.30
CA ASP A 447 4.61 -22.70 -9.18
C ASP A 447 4.51 -21.88 -10.48
N LYS A 448 5.07 -20.67 -10.48
CA LYS A 448 5.03 -19.73 -11.61
C LYS A 448 6.43 -19.62 -12.22
N ALA A 449 6.46 -19.40 -13.55
CA ALA A 449 7.69 -19.13 -14.25
C ALA A 449 8.21 -17.73 -13.92
N ASP A 450 9.52 -17.62 -13.74
CA ASP A 450 10.21 -16.36 -13.50
C ASP A 450 10.92 -15.87 -14.76
N TYR A 451 11.11 -14.55 -14.83
CA TYR A 451 11.70 -13.88 -15.97
C TYR A 451 12.80 -12.95 -15.49
N PHE A 452 13.93 -12.99 -16.18
CA PHE A 452 15.04 -12.07 -15.94
C PHE A 452 15.74 -11.73 -17.25
N SER A 453 16.47 -10.62 -17.26
CA SER A 453 17.37 -10.26 -18.35
C SER A 453 18.81 -10.34 -17.90
N CYS A 454 19.68 -10.83 -18.77
CA CYS A 454 21.12 -10.89 -18.52
C CYS A 454 21.89 -10.60 -19.80
N VAL A 455 23.10 -10.07 -19.65
CA VAL A 455 24.07 -10.06 -20.74
C VAL A 455 24.89 -11.34 -20.60
N GLY A 456 24.93 -12.14 -21.67
CA GLY A 456 25.64 -13.41 -21.70
C GLY A 456 26.41 -13.58 -22.99
N THR A 457 27.54 -14.28 -22.91
CA THR A 457 28.33 -14.69 -24.08
C THR A 457 28.03 -16.14 -24.39
N ILE A 458 27.76 -16.45 -25.66
CA ILE A 458 27.55 -17.83 -26.09
C ILE A 458 28.90 -18.56 -26.06
N VAL A 459 29.02 -19.57 -25.20
CA VAL A 459 30.26 -20.37 -25.07
C VAL A 459 30.18 -21.65 -25.88
N HIS A 460 28.99 -22.22 -26.02
CA HIS A 460 28.80 -23.46 -26.74
C HIS A 460 27.39 -23.56 -27.34
N LEU A 461 27.31 -23.91 -28.62
CA LEU A 461 26.07 -24.22 -29.31
C LEU A 461 25.99 -25.74 -29.53
N ARG A 462 24.91 -26.38 -29.09
CA ARG A 462 24.69 -27.79 -29.36
C ARG A 462 24.22 -27.98 -30.81
N LYS A 463 25.07 -28.60 -31.62
CA LYS A 463 24.76 -28.89 -33.04
C LYS A 463 23.87 -30.12 -33.22
N GLU A 464 23.93 -31.10 -32.31
CA GLU A 464 23.03 -32.25 -32.38
C GLU A 464 21.59 -31.85 -32.04
N ASN A 465 20.63 -32.33 -32.82
CA ASN A 465 19.19 -32.08 -32.60
C ASN A 465 18.78 -30.60 -32.55
N CYS A 466 19.59 -29.69 -33.13
CA CYS A 466 19.28 -28.26 -33.20
C CYS A 466 18.09 -27.92 -34.12
N MET A 467 17.65 -28.88 -34.94
CA MET A 467 16.55 -28.75 -35.90
C MET A 467 15.69 -30.02 -35.90
N TYR A 468 14.41 -29.85 -36.19
CA TYR A 468 13.48 -30.96 -36.43
C TYR A 468 12.55 -30.67 -37.61
N GLN A 469 12.07 -31.75 -38.24
CA GLN A 469 11.06 -31.70 -39.29
C GLN A 469 9.69 -31.44 -38.63
N ALA A 470 9.06 -30.31 -38.97
CA ALA A 470 7.80 -29.86 -38.41
C ALA A 470 6.67 -29.89 -39.46
N CYS A 471 5.43 -29.91 -38.98
CA CYS A 471 4.24 -29.90 -39.82
C CYS A 471 4.19 -28.65 -40.73
N PRO A 472 3.91 -28.80 -42.03
CA PRO A 472 3.88 -27.67 -42.97
C PRO A 472 2.67 -26.75 -42.81
N SER A 473 1.65 -27.15 -42.04
CA SER A 473 0.47 -26.31 -41.77
C SER A 473 0.85 -25.01 -41.04
N GLN A 474 0.15 -23.90 -41.33
CA GLN A 474 0.50 -22.58 -40.76
C GLN A 474 0.39 -22.54 -39.22
N ASP A 475 -0.64 -23.14 -38.64
CA ASP A 475 -0.88 -23.13 -37.18
C ASP A 475 -0.37 -24.38 -36.43
N CYS A 476 0.50 -25.16 -37.08
CA CYS A 476 1.07 -26.37 -36.49
C CYS A 476 2.60 -26.35 -36.52
N ASN A 477 3.21 -26.55 -35.35
CA ASN A 477 4.65 -26.66 -35.17
C ASN A 477 5.05 -28.03 -34.59
N LYS A 478 4.14 -29.01 -34.56
CA LYS A 478 4.46 -30.34 -34.02
C LYS A 478 5.38 -31.08 -34.99
N LYS A 479 6.35 -31.81 -34.43
CA LYS A 479 7.27 -32.68 -35.17
C LYS A 479 6.48 -33.71 -35.97
N VAL A 480 6.86 -33.93 -37.22
CA VAL A 480 6.28 -34.97 -38.08
C VAL A 480 7.06 -36.27 -37.96
N ILE A 481 6.38 -37.38 -38.24
CA ILE A 481 6.94 -38.72 -38.28
C ILE A 481 7.06 -39.13 -39.75
N ASP A 482 8.25 -39.53 -40.17
CA ASP A 482 8.49 -40.07 -41.51
C ASP A 482 7.94 -41.50 -41.60
N GLN A 483 7.01 -41.72 -42.52
CA GLN A 483 6.36 -43.02 -42.74
C GLN A 483 7.16 -43.92 -43.70
N GLN A 484 8.33 -43.47 -44.18
CA GLN A 484 9.21 -44.19 -45.13
C GLN A 484 8.56 -44.51 -46.49
N ASN A 485 7.43 -43.88 -46.79
CA ASN A 485 6.71 -43.97 -48.07
C ASN A 485 6.70 -42.63 -48.84
N GLY A 486 7.55 -41.68 -48.41
CA GLY A 486 7.57 -40.30 -48.94
C GLY A 486 6.54 -39.36 -48.33
N LEU A 487 5.75 -39.82 -47.34
CA LEU A 487 4.78 -39.00 -46.61
C LEU A 487 5.18 -38.81 -45.14
N TYR A 488 4.85 -37.64 -44.62
CA TYR A 488 5.13 -37.20 -43.25
C TYR A 488 3.82 -37.07 -42.48
N ARG A 489 3.65 -37.85 -41.42
CA ARG A 489 2.45 -37.81 -40.57
C ARG A 489 2.61 -36.81 -39.43
N CYS A 490 1.63 -35.92 -39.27
CA CYS A 490 1.52 -35.04 -38.10
C CYS A 490 0.43 -35.55 -37.16
N GLU A 491 0.80 -35.94 -35.93
CA GLU A 491 -0.18 -36.38 -34.93
C GLU A 491 -1.13 -35.26 -34.43
N LYS A 492 -0.71 -33.98 -34.48
CA LYS A 492 -1.58 -32.87 -34.02
C LYS A 492 -2.71 -32.62 -35.02
N CYS A 493 -2.39 -32.68 -36.31
CA CYS A 493 -3.34 -32.43 -37.39
C CYS A 493 -4.05 -33.70 -37.87
N ASP A 494 -3.56 -34.86 -37.42
CA ASP A 494 -3.92 -36.20 -37.89
C ASP A 494 -3.99 -36.29 -39.42
N ARG A 495 -2.95 -35.76 -40.08
CA ARG A 495 -2.84 -35.66 -41.53
C ARG A 495 -1.44 -36.03 -41.99
N GLU A 496 -1.38 -36.53 -43.21
CA GLU A 496 -0.15 -36.87 -43.91
C GLU A 496 0.16 -35.78 -44.94
N PHE A 497 1.43 -35.42 -45.05
CA PHE A 497 1.91 -34.36 -45.94
C PHE A 497 3.06 -34.89 -46.81
N PRO A 498 3.14 -34.49 -48.08
CA PRO A 498 4.26 -34.85 -48.96
C PRO A 498 5.54 -34.07 -48.65
N ASN A 499 5.47 -33.07 -47.75
CA ASN A 499 6.59 -32.20 -47.39
C ASN A 499 6.58 -31.86 -45.89
N PHE A 500 7.65 -31.22 -45.44
CA PHE A 500 7.81 -30.72 -44.08
C PHE A 500 8.50 -29.36 -44.10
N LYS A 501 8.48 -28.66 -42.96
CA LYS A 501 9.26 -27.43 -42.74
C LYS A 501 10.33 -27.68 -41.67
N TYR A 502 11.55 -27.20 -41.88
CA TYR A 502 12.58 -27.23 -40.84
C TYR A 502 12.27 -26.19 -39.78
N ARG A 503 12.39 -26.57 -38.50
CA ARG A 503 12.24 -25.65 -37.36
C ARG A 503 13.39 -25.84 -36.38
N LEU A 504 13.93 -24.72 -35.90
CA LEU A 504 15.05 -24.68 -34.96
C LEU A 504 14.57 -24.89 -33.52
N LEU A 505 15.36 -25.68 -32.79
CA LEU A 505 15.31 -25.87 -31.35
C LEU A 505 16.77 -25.88 -30.87
N LEU A 506 17.35 -24.70 -30.77
CA LEU A 506 18.75 -24.53 -30.50
C LEU A 506 18.99 -24.53 -28.99
N LEU A 507 19.88 -25.40 -28.52
CA LEU A 507 20.31 -25.43 -27.13
C LEU A 507 21.68 -24.77 -27.02
N VAL A 508 21.75 -23.66 -26.30
CA VAL A 508 22.98 -22.86 -26.15
C VAL A 508 23.43 -22.83 -24.70
N THR A 509 24.74 -22.85 -24.47
CA THR A 509 25.34 -22.49 -23.18
C THR A 509 25.76 -21.03 -23.25
N ILE A 510 25.17 -20.21 -22.39
CA ILE A 510 25.60 -18.83 -22.17
C ILE A 510 26.40 -18.76 -20.88
N ALA A 511 27.43 -17.92 -20.85
CA ALA A 511 28.18 -17.63 -19.64
C ALA A 511 28.31 -16.12 -19.43
N ASP A 512 28.35 -15.73 -18.16
CA ASP A 512 28.79 -14.42 -17.71
C ASP A 512 30.11 -14.57 -16.93
N CYS A 513 30.53 -13.53 -16.22
CA CYS A 513 31.77 -13.56 -15.44
C CYS A 513 31.72 -14.46 -14.19
N LEU A 514 30.54 -14.96 -13.80
CA LEU A 514 30.34 -15.70 -12.55
C LEU A 514 29.89 -17.14 -12.79
N GLU A 515 29.02 -17.37 -13.77
CA GLU A 515 28.34 -18.64 -13.98
C GLU A 515 28.01 -18.91 -15.45
N TYR A 516 27.61 -20.16 -15.74
CA TYR A 516 27.09 -20.55 -17.05
C TYR A 516 25.72 -21.23 -16.93
N GLN A 517 24.89 -21.11 -17.97
CA GLN A 517 23.53 -21.66 -18.00
C GLN A 517 23.18 -22.19 -19.39
N TRP A 518 22.55 -23.37 -19.42
CA TRP A 518 21.93 -23.91 -20.63
C TRP A 518 20.59 -23.22 -20.88
N VAL A 519 20.41 -22.69 -22.08
CA VAL A 519 19.22 -21.94 -22.50
C VAL A 519 18.71 -22.51 -23.82
N THR A 520 17.39 -22.76 -23.89
CA THR A 520 16.72 -23.18 -25.12
C THR A 520 16.25 -21.97 -25.91
N CYS A 521 16.68 -21.86 -27.16
CA CYS A 521 16.27 -20.84 -28.13
C CYS A 521 15.34 -21.48 -29.17
N PHE A 522 14.13 -20.95 -29.30
CA PHE A 522 13.19 -21.36 -30.35
C PHE A 522 13.47 -20.61 -31.66
N GLN A 523 12.75 -20.99 -32.72
CA GLN A 523 12.88 -20.47 -34.09
C GLN A 523 13.46 -19.05 -34.20
N ASP A 524 12.71 -18.03 -33.81
CA ASP A 524 13.06 -16.63 -34.08
C ASP A 524 14.37 -16.21 -33.39
N SER A 525 14.56 -16.60 -32.13
CA SER A 525 15.80 -16.34 -31.39
C SER A 525 16.98 -17.16 -31.94
N ALA A 526 16.74 -18.38 -32.40
CA ALA A 526 17.77 -19.24 -32.97
C ALA A 526 18.24 -18.75 -34.35
N GLU A 527 17.32 -18.33 -35.22
CA GLU A 527 17.66 -17.71 -36.52
C GLU A 527 18.42 -16.40 -36.32
N PHE A 528 18.03 -15.61 -35.30
CA PHE A 528 18.75 -14.38 -34.96
C PHE A 528 20.19 -14.64 -34.52
N ILE A 529 20.42 -15.65 -33.66
CA ILE A 529 21.77 -16.01 -33.18
C ILE A 529 22.62 -16.59 -34.32
N LEU A 530 22.05 -17.44 -35.17
CA LEU A 530 22.79 -18.09 -36.27
C LEU A 530 22.93 -17.19 -37.52
N GLY A 531 22.14 -16.11 -37.62
CA GLY A 531 22.11 -15.20 -38.76
C GLY A 531 21.57 -15.82 -40.05
N GLN A 532 20.95 -17.00 -39.98
CA GLN A 532 20.47 -17.77 -41.13
C GLN A 532 19.09 -18.38 -40.84
N ASN A 533 18.27 -18.54 -41.87
CA ASN A 533 16.95 -19.13 -41.72
C ASN A 533 17.01 -20.67 -41.58
N ALA A 534 15.99 -21.26 -40.95
CA ALA A 534 15.96 -22.69 -40.69
C ALA A 534 15.89 -23.56 -41.97
N ALA A 535 15.28 -23.05 -43.04
CA ALA A 535 15.17 -23.78 -44.31
C ALA A 535 16.55 -23.95 -44.98
N PHE A 536 17.32 -22.87 -45.06
CA PHE A 536 18.67 -22.83 -45.60
C PHE A 536 19.64 -23.66 -44.75
N LEU A 537 19.53 -23.61 -43.42
CA LEU A 537 20.32 -24.46 -42.53
C LEU A 537 20.00 -25.95 -42.71
N GLY A 538 18.73 -26.30 -42.95
CA GLY A 538 18.32 -27.66 -43.27
C GLY A 538 18.95 -28.16 -44.59
N GLU A 539 18.92 -27.33 -45.63
CA GLU A 539 19.57 -27.66 -46.91
C GLU A 539 21.10 -27.76 -46.80
N LEU A 540 21.73 -26.84 -46.06
CA LEU A 540 23.17 -26.86 -45.79
C LEU A 540 23.58 -28.14 -45.08
N LYS A 541 22.81 -28.59 -44.10
CA LYS A 541 23.10 -29.82 -43.36
C LYS A 541 23.14 -31.06 -44.27
N GLU A 542 22.33 -31.08 -45.34
CA GLU A 542 22.29 -32.20 -46.29
C GLU A 542 23.32 -32.07 -47.41
N LYS A 543 23.56 -30.85 -47.91
CA LYS A 543 24.37 -30.60 -49.11
C LYS A 543 25.83 -30.22 -48.81
N ASN A 544 26.09 -29.57 -47.68
CA ASN A 544 27.40 -29.02 -47.34
C ASN A 544 27.59 -28.91 -45.80
N GLU A 545 28.03 -30.02 -45.19
CA GLU A 545 28.25 -30.11 -43.75
C GLU A 545 29.33 -29.15 -43.25
N GLN A 546 30.37 -28.85 -44.04
CA GLN A 546 31.42 -27.90 -43.63
C GLN A 546 30.89 -26.48 -43.46
N ALA A 547 30.12 -26.00 -44.45
CA ALA A 547 29.48 -24.68 -44.35
C ALA A 547 28.45 -24.63 -43.22
N PHE A 548 27.78 -25.75 -42.91
CA PHE A 548 26.91 -25.85 -41.74
C PHE A 548 27.72 -25.66 -40.44
N GLU A 549 28.87 -26.32 -40.28
CA GLU A 549 29.72 -26.15 -39.10
C GLU A 549 30.27 -24.73 -38.95
N GLU A 550 30.66 -24.08 -40.04
CA GLU A 550 31.14 -22.69 -40.03
C GLU A 550 30.11 -21.71 -39.47
N VAL A 551 28.81 -21.89 -39.76
CA VAL A 551 27.75 -21.03 -39.20
C VAL A 551 27.71 -21.13 -37.67
N PHE A 552 27.85 -22.33 -37.11
CA PHE A 552 27.87 -22.53 -35.66
C PHE A 552 29.16 -22.01 -35.03
N GLN A 553 30.30 -22.12 -35.72
CA GLN A 553 31.56 -21.54 -35.26
C GLN A 553 31.49 -20.01 -35.21
N ASN A 554 30.93 -19.37 -36.24
CA ASN A 554 30.77 -17.91 -36.30
C ASN A 554 29.81 -17.37 -35.25
N ALA A 555 28.83 -18.17 -34.82
CA ALA A 555 27.89 -17.80 -33.77
C ALA A 555 28.45 -17.96 -32.34
N ASN A 556 29.55 -18.72 -32.15
CA ASN A 556 30.21 -18.85 -30.85
C ASN A 556 30.90 -17.54 -30.44
N PHE A 557 31.03 -17.33 -29.13
CA PHE A 557 31.70 -16.19 -28.51
C PHE A 557 31.10 -14.80 -28.81
N ASN A 558 29.89 -14.77 -29.37
CA ASN A 558 29.12 -13.54 -29.49
C ASN A 558 28.35 -13.25 -28.19
N THR A 559 28.35 -11.99 -27.79
CA THR A 559 27.65 -11.51 -26.59
C THR A 559 26.33 -10.86 -26.96
N TYR A 560 25.25 -11.27 -26.28
CA TYR A 560 23.90 -10.76 -26.48
C TYR A 560 23.23 -10.41 -25.15
N GLU A 561 22.20 -9.59 -25.25
CA GLU A 561 21.21 -9.42 -24.20
C GLU A 561 20.14 -10.50 -24.35
N PHE A 562 19.98 -11.32 -23.32
CA PHE A 562 19.00 -12.38 -23.25
C PHE A 562 17.89 -12.01 -22.28
N ARG A 563 16.63 -12.17 -22.72
CA ARG A 563 15.49 -12.22 -21.81
C ARG A 563 15.10 -13.68 -21.60
N ILE A 564 15.36 -14.19 -20.40
CA ILE A 564 15.24 -15.61 -20.07
C ILE A 564 14.01 -15.84 -19.20
N ARG A 565 13.26 -16.88 -19.56
CA ARG A 565 12.20 -17.47 -18.74
C ARG A 565 12.71 -18.75 -18.12
N VAL A 566 12.64 -18.86 -16.80
CA VAL A 566 12.98 -20.09 -16.05
C VAL A 566 11.73 -20.68 -15.43
N LYS A 567 11.57 -21.99 -15.56
CA LYS A 567 10.47 -22.75 -14.97
C LYS A 567 10.92 -24.16 -14.64
N LEU A 568 10.50 -24.68 -13.49
CA LEU A 568 10.59 -26.10 -13.17
C LEU A 568 9.69 -26.91 -14.12
N GLU A 569 10.29 -27.82 -14.88
CA GLU A 569 9.56 -28.83 -15.65
C GLU A 569 9.86 -30.21 -15.02
N THR A 570 8.80 -30.95 -14.71
CA THR A 570 8.89 -32.34 -14.26
C THR A 570 8.63 -33.25 -15.45
N TYR A 571 9.61 -34.08 -15.80
CA TYR A 571 9.51 -35.06 -16.88
C TYR A 571 10.01 -36.41 -16.39
N ASN A 572 9.19 -37.46 -16.53
CA ASN A 572 9.48 -38.81 -16.01
C ASN A 572 9.95 -38.80 -14.54
N ASP A 573 9.20 -38.10 -13.67
CA ASP A 573 9.49 -37.95 -12.22
C ASP A 573 10.80 -37.21 -11.86
N GLU A 574 11.52 -36.68 -12.85
CA GLU A 574 12.69 -35.83 -12.63
C GLU A 574 12.34 -34.35 -12.85
N SER A 575 12.51 -33.53 -11.82
CA SER A 575 12.27 -32.09 -11.88
C SER A 575 13.56 -31.36 -12.26
N ARG A 576 13.55 -30.64 -13.40
CA ARG A 576 14.68 -29.83 -13.86
C ARG A 576 14.23 -28.42 -14.17
N ILE A 577 15.04 -27.44 -13.77
CA ILE A 577 14.81 -26.04 -14.16
C ILE A 577 15.17 -25.89 -15.63
N LYS A 578 14.21 -25.46 -16.43
CA LYS A 578 14.40 -25.19 -17.85
C LYS A 578 14.44 -23.69 -18.09
N ALA A 579 15.57 -23.22 -18.60
CA ALA A 579 15.73 -21.86 -19.07
C ALA A 579 15.43 -21.78 -20.57
N THR A 580 14.58 -20.83 -20.95
CA THR A 580 14.15 -20.59 -22.33
C THR A 580 14.40 -19.12 -22.67
N ALA A 581 15.07 -18.85 -23.78
CA ALA A 581 15.19 -17.50 -24.31
C ALA A 581 13.85 -17.07 -24.90
N MET A 582 13.29 -15.99 -24.36
CA MET A 582 12.08 -15.35 -24.87
C MET A 582 12.40 -14.30 -25.92
N ASP A 583 13.52 -13.61 -25.75
CA ASP A 583 14.00 -12.56 -26.63
C ASP A 583 15.53 -12.49 -26.57
N VAL A 584 16.18 -12.18 -27.69
CA VAL A 584 17.63 -12.08 -27.82
C VAL A 584 17.95 -10.86 -28.67
N LYS A 585 18.78 -9.95 -28.13
CA LYS A 585 19.10 -8.67 -28.75
C LYS A 585 20.59 -8.40 -28.73
N PRO A 586 21.11 -7.60 -29.68
CA PRO A 586 22.50 -7.16 -29.62
C PRO A 586 22.68 -6.26 -28.39
N VAL A 587 23.85 -6.35 -27.74
CA VAL A 587 24.12 -5.55 -26.54
C VAL A 587 24.23 -4.08 -26.91
N ASN A 588 23.40 -3.24 -26.28
CA ASN A 588 23.58 -1.80 -26.33
C ASN A 588 24.69 -1.39 -25.35
N TYR A 589 25.94 -1.32 -25.82
CA TYR A 589 27.09 -1.00 -24.98
C TYR A 589 26.95 0.34 -24.24
N ARG A 590 26.25 1.33 -24.80
CA ARG A 590 26.05 2.64 -24.15
C ARG A 590 25.16 2.51 -22.92
N GLU A 591 24.04 1.80 -23.04
CA GLU A 591 23.12 1.57 -21.92
C GLU A 591 23.73 0.61 -20.91
N TYR A 592 24.36 -0.46 -21.39
CA TYR A 592 25.01 -1.44 -20.51
C TYR A 592 26.15 -0.82 -19.69
N SER A 593 26.98 0.03 -20.30
CA SER A 593 28.06 0.72 -19.58
C SER A 593 27.53 1.67 -18.51
N LYS A 594 26.44 2.41 -18.79
CA LYS A 594 25.80 3.26 -17.78
C LYS A 594 25.34 2.45 -16.57
N ARG A 595 24.73 1.29 -16.81
CA ARG A 595 24.30 0.38 -15.75
C ARG A 595 25.48 -0.17 -14.94
N LEU A 596 26.56 -0.58 -15.60
CA LEU A 596 27.76 -1.04 -14.92
C LEU A 596 28.35 0.06 -14.02
N ILE A 597 28.43 1.30 -14.51
CA ILE A 597 28.89 2.46 -13.71
C ILE A 597 27.97 2.68 -12.50
N ALA A 598 26.65 2.59 -12.69
CA ALA A 598 25.69 2.71 -11.59
C ALA A 598 25.89 1.62 -10.53
N ASN A 599 26.07 0.36 -10.95
CA ASN A 599 26.35 -0.76 -10.05
C ASN A 599 27.69 -0.60 -9.31
N ILE A 600 28.74 -0.14 -9.99
CA ILE A 600 30.05 0.13 -9.38
C ILE A 600 29.91 1.22 -8.30
N ARG A 601 29.21 2.33 -8.60
CA ARG A 601 28.98 3.41 -7.65
C ARG A 601 28.20 2.95 -6.42
N ARG A 602 27.13 2.16 -6.63
CA ARG A 602 26.32 1.60 -5.54
C ARG A 602 27.18 0.73 -4.60
N ASN A 603 28.01 -0.14 -5.17
CA ASN A 603 28.88 -1.02 -4.38
C ASN A 603 30.02 -0.24 -3.70
N ALA A 604 30.52 0.84 -4.30
CA ALA A 604 31.54 1.69 -3.70
C ALA A 604 31.04 2.50 -2.49
N GLN A 605 29.73 2.78 -2.41
CA GLN A 605 29.12 3.45 -1.25
C GLN A 605 28.84 2.50 -0.07
N LEU A 606 28.87 1.19 -0.30
CA LEU A 606 28.67 0.14 0.70
C LEU A 606 29.99 -0.33 1.33
N GLY A 607 31.14 0.17 0.86
CA GLY A 607 32.49 -0.22 1.27
C GLY A 607 33.15 0.73 2.27
#